data_AF-A0A450Z5Q2-F1
#
_entry.id   AF-A0A450Z5Q2-F1
#
_cell.length_a   1.000
_cell.length_b   1.000
_cell.length_c   1.000
_cell.angle_alpha   90.00
_cell.angle_beta   90.00
_cell.angle_gamma   90.00
#
_symmetry.space_group_name_H-M   'P 1'
#
loop_
_entity.id
_entity.type
_entity.pdbx_description
1 polymer ?
#
loop_
_entity_poly.entity_id
_entity_poly.type
_entity_poly.pdbx_seq_one_letter_code
_entity_poly.pdbx_strand_id
1 'polypeptide(L)'
;MSIWKKLFTAARGAATEAGEAIVDNQALRILDQEMRDARTQLKNAKENLTAIMAEEMGVQRTVKDLRSKIEEHEGFATQALEQGNEALALEIADKIAEFSNELEAQEQLAQGYTGNITQLKRTIADTERNIKMMQREISVVKSTEAVQKANTAIASKFSGADSSMLRATESLERIKAKQQKRSDQMTAAVDLQKDASGDDLQAKLKAAGIVNGGASANAVLERIKAKKAGGG
;
A
#
# COMPACT_ATOMS: atom_id res chain seq x y z
N MET A 1 -18.74 -14.16 -17.67
CA MET A 1 -19.65 -13.84 -16.54
C MET A 1 -19.07 -14.42 -15.26
N SER A 2 -18.85 -13.59 -14.24
CA SER A 2 -18.13 -13.95 -13.02
C SER A 2 -18.89 -14.99 -12.16
N ILE A 3 -18.13 -15.92 -11.60
CA ILE A 3 -18.55 -17.01 -10.70
C ILE A 3 -19.34 -16.45 -9.50
N TRP A 4 -19.01 -15.21 -9.09
CA TRP A 4 -19.72 -14.41 -8.09
C TRP A 4 -21.22 -14.22 -8.39
N LYS A 5 -21.62 -14.00 -9.65
CA LYS A 5 -23.04 -13.83 -10.01
C LYS A 5 -23.82 -15.14 -9.94
N LYS A 6 -23.17 -16.29 -10.17
CA LYS A 6 -23.81 -17.61 -10.08
C LYS A 6 -24.03 -18.03 -8.63
N LEU A 7 -23.08 -17.73 -7.73
CA LEU A 7 -23.23 -17.94 -6.29
C LEU A 7 -24.34 -17.05 -5.70
N PHE A 8 -24.41 -15.78 -6.11
CA PHE A 8 -25.43 -14.85 -5.62
C PHE A 8 -26.86 -15.21 -6.10
N THR A 9 -26.99 -15.84 -7.26
CA THR A 9 -28.31 -16.24 -7.80
C THR A 9 -28.80 -17.57 -7.20
N ALA A 10 -27.88 -18.48 -6.85
CA ALA A 10 -28.21 -19.72 -6.17
C ALA A 10 -28.67 -19.50 -4.71
N ALA A 11 -28.14 -18.48 -4.03
CA ALA A 11 -28.57 -18.10 -2.68
C ALA A 11 -30.02 -17.58 -2.62
N ARG A 12 -30.53 -17.00 -3.70
CA ARG A 12 -31.89 -16.40 -3.73
C ARG A 12 -33.03 -17.42 -3.83
N GLY A 13 -32.72 -18.68 -4.13
CA GLY A 13 -33.71 -19.73 -4.43
C GLY A 13 -34.00 -20.74 -3.31
N ALA A 14 -33.30 -20.68 -2.17
CA ALA A 14 -33.40 -21.70 -1.12
C ALA A 14 -33.38 -21.09 0.30
N ALA A 15 -34.33 -20.19 0.59
CA ALA A 15 -34.46 -19.58 1.91
C ALA A 15 -35.59 -20.25 2.72
N THR A 16 -35.21 -21.17 3.60
CA THR A 16 -35.85 -21.34 4.91
C THR A 16 -34.86 -20.78 5.94
N GLU A 17 -35.33 -19.94 6.87
CA GLU A 17 -34.54 -19.16 7.85
C GLU A 17 -33.54 -19.98 8.69
N ALA A 18 -33.66 -21.31 8.73
CA ALA A 18 -32.71 -22.21 9.39
C ALA A 18 -31.47 -22.59 8.54
N GLY A 19 -31.46 -22.31 7.23
CA GLY A 19 -30.36 -22.62 6.31
C GLY A 19 -29.29 -21.52 6.20
N GLU A 20 -29.67 -20.25 6.37
CA GLU A 20 -28.75 -19.10 6.26
C GLU A 20 -27.67 -19.10 7.36
N ALA A 21 -28.03 -19.42 8.61
CA ALA A 21 -27.09 -19.40 9.74
C ALA A 21 -25.97 -20.48 9.65
N ILE A 22 -26.21 -21.58 8.94
CA ILE A 22 -25.22 -22.67 8.74
C ILE A 22 -24.24 -22.31 7.61
N VAL A 23 -24.75 -21.68 6.54
CA VAL A 23 -23.95 -21.19 5.42
C VAL A 23 -23.08 -20.00 5.84
N ASP A 24 -23.61 -19.11 6.69
CA ASP A 24 -22.90 -17.92 7.18
C ASP A 24 -21.72 -18.25 8.12
N ASN A 25 -21.86 -19.27 8.99
CA ASN A 25 -20.75 -19.73 9.84
C ASN A 25 -19.61 -20.34 9.01
N GLN A 26 -19.92 -21.07 7.93
CA GLN A 26 -18.91 -21.60 7.03
C GLN A 26 -18.24 -20.48 6.22
N ALA A 27 -18.98 -19.47 5.78
CA ALA A 27 -18.45 -18.31 5.07
C ALA A 27 -17.45 -17.51 5.94
N LEU A 28 -17.76 -17.27 7.22
CA LEU A 28 -16.83 -16.61 8.15
C LEU A 28 -15.54 -17.41 8.38
N ARG A 29 -15.65 -18.74 8.47
CA ARG A 29 -14.48 -19.62 8.63
C ARG A 29 -13.59 -19.62 7.38
N ILE A 30 -14.20 -19.65 6.19
CA ILE A 30 -13.48 -19.55 4.91
C ILE A 30 -12.78 -18.19 4.84
N LEU A 31 -13.49 -17.11 5.16
CA LEU A 31 -12.94 -15.75 5.14
C LEU A 31 -11.78 -15.58 6.13
N ASP A 32 -11.86 -16.16 7.34
CA ASP A 32 -10.73 -16.19 8.27
C ASP A 32 -9.50 -16.90 7.69
N GLN A 33 -9.71 -18.01 6.97
CA GLN A 33 -8.63 -18.77 6.36
C GLN A 33 -7.98 -17.98 5.23
N GLU A 34 -8.79 -17.43 4.31
CA GLU A 34 -8.33 -16.53 3.25
C GLU A 34 -7.55 -15.34 3.83
N MET A 35 -7.98 -14.80 4.97
CA MET A 35 -7.27 -13.72 5.66
C MET A 35 -5.93 -14.14 6.26
N ARG A 36 -5.80 -15.38 6.74
CA ARG A 36 -4.51 -15.93 7.18
C ARG A 36 -3.59 -16.13 5.99
N ASP A 37 -4.10 -16.65 4.89
CA ASP A 37 -3.34 -16.91 3.68
C ASP A 37 -2.86 -15.59 3.05
N ALA A 38 -3.73 -14.58 2.97
CA ALA A 38 -3.38 -13.25 2.51
C ALA A 38 -2.30 -12.57 3.38
N ARG A 39 -2.32 -12.76 4.71
CA ARG A 39 -1.26 -12.26 5.60
C ARG A 39 0.07 -12.97 5.37
N THR A 40 0.05 -14.29 5.15
CA THR A 40 1.25 -15.07 4.82
C THR A 40 1.84 -14.60 3.48
N GLN A 41 1.00 -14.43 2.46
CA GLN A 41 1.44 -13.91 1.16
C GLN A 41 1.99 -12.48 1.28
N LEU A 42 1.36 -11.61 2.07
CA LEU A 42 1.86 -10.26 2.35
C LEU A 42 3.25 -10.29 3.02
N LYS A 43 3.46 -11.23 3.96
CA LYS A 43 4.77 -11.41 4.59
C LYS A 43 5.82 -11.82 3.55
N ASN A 44 5.53 -12.83 2.74
CA ASN A 44 6.44 -13.29 1.68
C ASN A 44 6.73 -12.18 0.66
N ALA A 45 5.73 -11.35 0.32
CA ALA A 45 5.92 -10.21 -0.57
C ALA A 45 6.88 -9.16 0.03
N LYS A 46 6.83 -8.92 1.34
CA LYS A 46 7.77 -8.02 2.05
C LYS A 46 9.20 -8.58 2.08
N GLU A 47 9.35 -9.88 2.27
CA GLU A 47 10.65 -10.55 2.22
C GLU A 47 11.25 -10.46 0.80
N ASN A 48 10.46 -10.76 -0.23
CA ASN A 48 10.88 -10.63 -1.63
C ASN A 48 11.24 -9.18 -2.01
N LEU A 49 10.44 -8.20 -1.56
CA LEU A 49 10.78 -6.78 -1.74
C LEU A 49 12.14 -6.44 -1.13
N THR A 50 12.44 -6.99 0.05
CA THR A 50 13.73 -6.76 0.72
C THR A 50 14.89 -7.35 -0.08
N ALA A 51 14.72 -8.54 -0.67
CA ALA A 51 15.71 -9.14 -1.55
C ALA A 51 15.97 -8.28 -2.80
N ILE A 52 14.90 -7.82 -3.46
CA ILE A 52 14.99 -6.94 -4.64
C ILE A 52 15.67 -5.61 -4.28
N MET A 53 15.39 -5.04 -3.11
CA MET A 53 16.09 -3.84 -2.63
C MET A 53 17.58 -4.09 -2.39
N ALA A 54 17.96 -5.29 -1.94
CA ALA A 54 19.37 -5.65 -1.79
C ALA A 54 20.08 -5.74 -3.16
N GLU A 55 19.42 -6.30 -4.17
CA GLU A 55 19.90 -6.32 -5.54
C GLU A 55 20.06 -4.90 -6.11
N GLU A 56 19.06 -4.02 -5.93
CA GLU A 56 19.15 -2.60 -6.31
C GLU A 56 20.37 -1.92 -5.67
N MET A 57 20.58 -2.11 -4.36
CA MET A 57 21.75 -1.55 -3.68
C MET A 57 23.08 -2.08 -4.24
N GLY A 58 23.11 -3.35 -4.67
CA GLY A 58 24.26 -3.93 -5.36
C GLY A 58 24.55 -3.23 -6.68
N VAL A 59 23.53 -3.07 -7.52
CA VAL A 59 23.64 -2.37 -8.82
C VAL A 59 24.06 -0.90 -8.62
N GLN A 60 23.46 -0.20 -7.66
CA GLN A 60 23.84 1.19 -7.36
C GLN A 60 25.30 1.33 -6.89
N ARG A 61 25.83 0.33 -6.17
CA ARG A 61 27.26 0.31 -5.81
C ARG A 61 28.13 0.15 -7.06
N THR A 62 27.78 -0.77 -7.96
CA THR A 62 28.50 -0.93 -9.23
C THR A 62 28.48 0.35 -10.07
N VAL A 63 27.33 1.03 -10.17
CA VAL A 63 27.21 2.34 -10.83
C VAL A 63 28.19 3.35 -10.23
N LYS A 64 28.24 3.44 -8.90
CA LYS A 64 29.16 4.35 -8.20
C LYS A 64 30.63 4.00 -8.47
N ASP A 65 30.97 2.72 -8.43
CA ASP A 65 32.33 2.25 -8.67
C ASP A 65 32.77 2.52 -10.12
N LEU A 66 31.90 2.31 -11.10
CA LEU A 66 32.16 2.62 -12.51
C LEU A 66 32.38 4.12 -12.73
N ARG A 67 31.55 4.98 -12.14
CA ARG A 67 31.74 6.44 -12.19
C ARG A 67 33.09 6.87 -11.61
N SER A 68 33.49 6.27 -10.48
CA SER A 68 34.79 6.56 -9.86
C SER A 68 35.95 6.12 -10.75
N LYS A 69 35.84 4.96 -11.42
CA LYS A 69 36.86 4.48 -12.36
C LYS A 69 36.97 5.39 -13.58
N ILE A 70 35.85 5.85 -14.12
CA ILE A 70 35.83 6.80 -15.24
C ILE A 70 36.58 8.08 -14.84
N GLU A 71 36.23 8.69 -13.70
CA GLU A 71 36.88 9.92 -13.22
C GLU A 71 38.39 9.74 -13.00
N GLU A 72 38.81 8.61 -12.42
CA GLU A 72 40.22 8.28 -12.24
C GLU A 72 40.97 8.17 -13.58
N HIS A 73 40.39 7.47 -14.55
CA HIS A 73 41.00 7.26 -15.86
C HIS A 73 41.00 8.55 -16.70
N GLU A 74 39.98 9.41 -16.57
CA GLU A 74 39.98 10.75 -17.17
C GLU A 74 41.17 11.58 -16.66
N GLY A 75 41.50 11.45 -15.38
CA GLY A 75 42.71 12.03 -14.78
C GLY A 75 44.00 11.50 -15.41
N PHE A 76 44.09 10.18 -15.64
CA PHE A 76 45.25 9.58 -16.30
C PHE A 76 45.38 9.99 -17.78
N ALA A 77 44.26 10.05 -18.52
CA ALA A 77 44.25 10.50 -19.90
C ALA A 77 44.74 11.96 -20.01
N THR A 78 44.30 12.82 -19.08
CA THR A 78 44.75 14.22 -19.01
C THR A 78 46.25 14.31 -18.79
N GLN A 79 46.80 13.54 -17.83
CA GLN A 79 48.24 13.52 -17.57
C GLN A 79 49.06 13.00 -18.77
N ALA A 80 48.54 12.00 -19.50
CA ALA A 80 49.19 11.48 -20.70
C ALA A 80 49.22 12.53 -21.82
N LEU A 81 48.14 13.29 -22.00
CA LEU A 81 48.06 14.40 -22.96
C LEU A 81 49.02 15.55 -22.59
N GLU A 82 49.11 15.91 -21.31
CA GLU A 82 50.05 16.94 -20.82
C GLU A 82 51.51 16.56 -21.08
N GLN A 83 51.82 15.26 -21.09
CA GLN A 83 53.14 14.72 -21.42
C GLN A 83 53.36 14.53 -22.92
N GLY A 84 52.38 14.88 -23.76
CA GLY A 84 52.44 14.71 -25.22
C GLY A 84 52.35 13.26 -25.69
N ASN A 85 51.95 12.33 -24.82
CA ASN A 85 51.79 10.91 -25.15
C ASN A 85 50.36 10.62 -25.60
N GLU A 86 50.03 11.05 -26.82
CA GLU A 86 48.69 10.89 -27.41
C GLU A 86 48.28 9.42 -27.58
N ALA A 87 49.23 8.51 -27.85
CA ALA A 87 48.95 7.08 -27.99
C ALA A 87 48.43 6.48 -26.68
N LEU A 88 49.08 6.77 -25.55
CA LEU A 88 48.64 6.33 -24.23
C LEU A 88 47.31 6.98 -23.85
N ALA A 89 47.12 8.26 -24.15
CA ALA A 89 45.85 8.94 -23.91
C ALA A 89 44.68 8.28 -24.67
N LEU A 90 44.93 7.83 -25.91
CA LEU A 90 43.93 7.14 -26.73
C LEU A 90 43.59 5.75 -26.15
N GLU A 91 44.56 4.98 -25.69
CA GLU A 91 44.31 3.69 -25.01
C GLU A 91 43.47 3.88 -23.72
N ILE A 92 43.75 4.93 -22.95
CA ILE A 92 42.98 5.24 -21.74
C ILE A 92 41.55 5.68 -22.12
N ALA A 93 41.40 6.47 -23.20
CA ALA A 93 40.09 6.88 -23.70
C ALA A 93 39.23 5.68 -24.15
N ASP A 94 39.82 4.68 -24.82
CA ASP A 94 39.14 3.43 -25.15
C ASP A 94 38.66 2.71 -23.88
N LYS A 95 39.48 2.69 -22.83
CA LYS A 95 39.08 2.09 -21.54
C LYS A 95 37.94 2.84 -20.85
N ILE A 96 37.95 4.18 -20.91
CA ILE A 96 36.86 5.02 -20.41
C ILE A 96 35.56 4.72 -21.19
N ALA A 97 35.65 4.53 -22.51
CA ALA A 97 34.49 4.20 -23.33
C ALA A 97 33.87 2.84 -22.94
N GLU A 98 34.70 1.83 -22.65
CA GLU A 98 34.22 0.54 -22.11
C GLU A 98 33.46 0.73 -20.78
N PHE A 99 34.06 1.45 -19.82
CA PHE A 99 33.41 1.71 -18.54
C PHE A 99 32.12 2.54 -18.67
N SER A 100 32.09 3.47 -19.62
CA SER A 100 30.91 4.31 -19.89
C SER A 100 29.75 3.50 -20.45
N ASN A 101 30.02 2.57 -21.37
CA ASN A 101 29.01 1.65 -21.89
C ASN A 101 28.46 0.73 -20.79
N GLU A 102 29.33 0.21 -19.92
CA GLU A 102 28.90 -0.60 -18.78
C GLU A 102 28.08 0.24 -17.78
N LEU A 103 28.51 1.48 -17.51
CA LEU A 103 27.80 2.42 -16.64
C LEU A 103 26.38 2.66 -17.14
N GLU A 104 26.20 2.94 -18.44
CA GLU A 104 24.88 3.17 -19.03
C GLU A 104 23.96 1.96 -18.81
N ALA A 105 24.46 0.74 -19.06
CA ALA A 105 23.69 -0.48 -18.84
C ALA A 105 23.29 -0.66 -17.36
N GLN A 106 24.20 -0.42 -16.43
CA GLN A 106 23.92 -0.53 -14.99
C GLN A 106 22.97 0.57 -14.49
N GLU A 107 23.04 1.77 -15.05
CA GLU A 107 22.12 2.87 -14.72
C GLU A 107 20.69 2.59 -15.20
N GLN A 108 20.53 2.05 -16.41
CA GLN A 108 19.23 1.60 -16.90
C GLN A 108 18.65 0.50 -16.02
N LEU A 109 19.48 -0.47 -15.61
CA LEU A 109 19.07 -1.53 -14.69
C LEU A 109 18.65 -0.96 -13.32
N ALA A 110 19.42 -0.04 -12.76
CA ALA A 110 19.10 0.62 -11.49
C ALA A 110 17.76 1.37 -11.55
N GLN A 111 17.49 2.10 -12.63
CA GLN A 111 16.21 2.79 -12.82
C GLN A 111 15.03 1.80 -12.87
N GLY A 112 15.21 0.65 -13.54
CA GLY A 112 14.23 -0.43 -13.56
C GLY A 112 13.90 -0.95 -12.15
N TYR A 113 14.92 -1.19 -11.33
CA TYR A 113 14.73 -1.58 -9.93
C TYR A 113 13.98 -0.52 -9.13
N THR A 114 14.39 0.75 -9.20
CA THR A 114 13.76 1.84 -8.42
C THR A 114 12.26 1.96 -8.74
N GLY A 115 11.87 1.86 -10.01
CA GLY A 115 10.47 1.88 -10.43
C GLY A 115 9.66 0.71 -9.85
N ASN A 116 10.20 -0.50 -9.99
CA ASN A 116 9.55 -1.73 -9.50
C ASN A 116 9.41 -1.74 -7.98
N ILE A 117 10.46 -1.34 -7.25
CA ILE A 117 10.47 -1.26 -5.79
C ILE A 117 9.44 -0.24 -5.30
N THR A 118 9.35 0.92 -5.95
CA THR A 118 8.36 1.95 -5.60
C THR A 118 6.94 1.43 -5.75
N GLN A 119 6.66 0.74 -6.86
CA GLN A 119 5.34 0.15 -7.11
C GLN A 119 5.03 -0.97 -6.11
N LEU A 120 5.97 -1.87 -5.84
CA LEU A 120 5.80 -2.95 -4.87
C LEU A 120 5.54 -2.43 -3.46
N LYS A 121 6.27 -1.38 -3.02
CA LYS A 121 6.04 -0.72 -1.72
C LYS A 121 4.61 -0.19 -1.60
N ARG A 122 4.10 0.48 -2.64
CA ARG A 122 2.72 0.97 -2.67
C ARG A 122 1.73 -0.18 -2.57
N THR A 123 1.86 -1.20 -3.42
CA THR A 123 0.96 -2.36 -3.42
C THR A 123 0.95 -3.07 -2.07
N ILE A 124 2.11 -3.29 -1.45
CA ILE A 124 2.21 -3.90 -0.11
C ILE A 124 1.49 -3.05 0.94
N ALA A 125 1.65 -1.73 0.91
CA ALA A 125 0.99 -0.83 1.86
C ALA A 125 -0.54 -0.87 1.71
N ASP A 126 -1.03 -0.85 0.46
CA ASP A 126 -2.46 -0.93 0.15
C ASP A 126 -3.06 -2.27 0.58
N THR A 127 -2.37 -3.38 0.27
CA THR A 127 -2.77 -4.72 0.71
C THR A 127 -2.83 -4.83 2.23
N GLU A 128 -1.83 -4.29 2.94
CA GLU A 128 -1.83 -4.28 4.40
C GLU A 128 -3.01 -3.49 4.98
N ARG A 129 -3.33 -2.33 4.40
CA ARG A 129 -4.48 -1.51 4.80
C ARG A 129 -5.80 -2.27 4.61
N ASN A 130 -5.98 -2.91 3.47
CA ASN A 130 -7.17 -3.70 3.15
C ASN A 130 -7.31 -4.90 4.07
N ILE A 131 -6.21 -5.61 4.35
CA ILE A 131 -6.19 -6.72 5.29
C ILE A 131 -6.61 -6.27 6.70
N LYS A 132 -6.14 -5.11 7.17
CA LYS A 132 -6.58 -4.55 8.47
C LYS A 132 -8.06 -4.16 8.47
N MET A 133 -8.56 -3.62 7.35
CA MET A 133 -9.98 -3.27 7.21
C MET A 133 -10.87 -4.51 7.29
N MET A 134 -10.60 -5.54 6.47
CA MET A 134 -11.36 -6.80 6.47
C MET A 134 -11.36 -7.49 7.83
N GLN A 135 -10.23 -7.46 8.58
CA GLN A 135 -10.19 -8.01 9.94
C GLN A 135 -11.19 -7.32 10.88
N ARG A 136 -11.30 -5.99 10.79
CA ARG A 136 -12.25 -5.25 11.62
C ARG A 136 -13.68 -5.60 11.25
N GLU A 137 -13.99 -5.67 9.96
CA GLU A 137 -15.32 -6.07 9.47
C GLU A 137 -15.69 -7.48 9.95
N ILE A 138 -14.79 -8.46 9.81
CA ILE A 138 -15.00 -9.81 10.33
C ILE A 138 -15.26 -9.79 11.85
N SER A 139 -14.51 -8.98 12.60
CA SER A 139 -14.70 -8.86 14.05
C SER A 139 -16.06 -8.27 14.41
N VAL A 140 -16.55 -7.28 13.66
CA VAL A 140 -17.87 -6.68 13.86
C VAL A 140 -18.97 -7.70 13.56
N VAL A 141 -18.85 -8.44 12.46
CA VAL A 141 -19.82 -9.48 12.08
C VAL A 141 -19.88 -10.58 13.15
N LYS A 142 -18.73 -11.11 13.59
CA LYS A 142 -18.67 -12.13 14.66
C LYS A 142 -19.26 -11.63 15.98
N SER A 143 -18.99 -10.38 16.34
CA SER A 143 -19.54 -9.79 17.57
C SER A 143 -21.06 -9.61 17.47
N THR A 144 -21.56 -9.30 16.28
CA THR A 144 -23.00 -9.18 16.01
C THR A 144 -23.68 -10.53 16.11
N GLU A 145 -23.11 -11.56 15.48
CA GLU A 145 -23.59 -12.94 15.55
C GLU A 145 -23.59 -13.48 16.98
N ALA A 146 -22.53 -13.23 17.76
CA ALA A 146 -22.43 -13.66 19.16
C ALA A 146 -23.55 -13.07 20.03
N VAL A 147 -23.91 -11.80 19.81
CA VAL A 147 -25.01 -11.17 20.55
C VAL A 147 -26.37 -11.71 20.09
N GLN A 148 -26.57 -11.96 18.80
CA GLN A 148 -27.81 -12.59 18.33
C GLN A 148 -27.99 -14.00 18.92
N LYS A 149 -26.91 -14.80 18.99
CA LYS A 149 -26.91 -16.10 19.66
C LYS A 149 -27.21 -15.99 21.16
N ALA A 150 -26.65 -14.99 21.84
CA ALA A 150 -26.95 -14.73 23.25
C ALA A 150 -28.43 -14.35 23.46
N ASN A 151 -28.97 -13.46 22.62
CA ASN A 151 -30.37 -13.03 22.70
C ASN A 151 -31.34 -14.20 22.48
N THR A 152 -31.08 -15.06 21.49
CA THR A 152 -31.91 -16.25 21.21
C THR A 152 -31.82 -17.29 22.33
N ALA A 153 -30.63 -17.53 22.90
CA ALA A 153 -30.45 -18.42 24.06
C ALA A 153 -31.18 -17.91 25.31
N ILE A 154 -31.23 -16.59 25.52
CA ILE A 154 -31.99 -15.97 26.61
C ILE A 154 -33.50 -16.07 26.35
N ALA A 155 -33.97 -15.69 25.16
CA ALA A 155 -35.39 -15.75 24.80
C ALA A 155 -35.97 -17.18 24.89
N SER A 156 -35.21 -18.19 24.45
CA SER A 156 -35.61 -19.59 24.56
C SER A 156 -35.66 -20.12 26.00
N LYS A 157 -34.77 -19.63 26.89
CA LYS A 157 -34.76 -19.97 28.32
C LYS A 157 -35.83 -19.24 29.16
N PHE A 158 -36.34 -18.10 28.69
CA PHE A 158 -37.25 -17.23 29.44
C PHE A 158 -38.65 -17.11 28.82
N SER A 159 -39.02 -18.00 27.90
CA SER A 159 -40.37 -18.08 27.29
C SER A 159 -41.54 -18.34 28.28
N GLY A 160 -41.27 -18.35 29.60
CA GLY A 160 -42.25 -18.56 30.65
C GLY A 160 -42.57 -17.38 31.59
N ALA A 161 -41.77 -16.31 31.70
CA ALA A 161 -42.12 -15.21 32.62
C ALA A 161 -41.39 -13.87 32.38
N ASP A 162 -42.22 -12.81 32.34
CA ASP A 162 -42.02 -11.43 32.81
C ASP A 162 -41.62 -10.28 31.85
N SER A 163 -42.39 -9.19 31.98
CA SER A 163 -42.48 -8.03 31.06
C SER A 163 -41.44 -6.92 31.30
N SER A 164 -40.74 -6.97 32.43
CA SER A 164 -39.68 -6.03 32.80
C SER A 164 -38.39 -6.25 32.02
N MET A 165 -38.13 -7.48 31.58
CA MET A 165 -36.93 -7.86 30.84
C MET A 165 -37.01 -7.47 29.36
N LEU A 166 -38.22 -7.48 28.77
CA LEU A 166 -38.52 -6.91 27.44
C LEU A 166 -38.04 -5.46 27.32
N ARG A 167 -38.24 -4.65 28.37
CA ARG A 167 -37.79 -3.24 28.43
C ARG A 167 -36.26 -3.11 28.53
N ALA A 168 -35.58 -4.08 29.13
CA ALA A 168 -34.13 -4.11 29.23
C ALA A 168 -33.48 -4.52 27.89
N THR A 169 -34.04 -5.51 27.19
CA THR A 169 -33.61 -5.89 25.83
C THR A 169 -33.84 -4.78 24.82
N GLU A 170 -34.98 -4.09 24.88
CA GLU A 170 -35.26 -2.94 24.01
C GLU A 170 -34.31 -1.77 24.29
N SER A 171 -33.89 -1.60 25.55
CA SER A 171 -32.87 -0.62 25.92
C SER A 171 -31.47 -1.01 25.43
N LEU A 172 -31.13 -2.30 25.44
CA LEU A 172 -29.87 -2.80 24.89
C LEU A 172 -29.81 -2.67 23.36
N GLU A 173 -30.91 -2.96 22.66
CA GLU A 173 -31.05 -2.70 21.22
C GLU A 173 -30.90 -1.21 20.89
N ARG A 174 -31.52 -0.32 21.68
CA ARG A 174 -31.29 1.13 21.55
C ARG A 174 -29.83 1.52 21.74
N ILE A 175 -29.13 0.93 22.71
CA ILE A 175 -27.71 1.20 22.97
C ILE A 175 -26.84 0.69 21.81
N LYS A 176 -27.11 -0.52 21.31
CA LYS A 176 -26.42 -1.09 20.15
C LYS A 176 -26.65 -0.29 18.88
N ALA A 177 -27.89 0.10 18.59
CA ALA A 177 -28.22 0.96 17.46
C ALA A 177 -27.49 2.31 17.56
N LYS A 178 -27.36 2.86 18.78
CA LYS A 178 -26.58 4.08 19.02
C LYS A 178 -25.07 3.88 18.81
N GLN A 179 -24.52 2.72 19.19
CA GLN A 179 -23.11 2.39 18.95
C GLN A 179 -22.83 2.14 17.46
N GLN A 180 -23.70 1.41 16.76
CA GLN A 180 -23.62 1.18 15.33
C GLN A 180 -23.70 2.50 14.57
N LYS A 181 -24.69 3.35 14.89
CA LYS A 181 -24.80 4.70 14.31
C LYS A 181 -23.54 5.54 14.51
N ARG A 182 -22.87 5.39 15.67
CA ARG A 182 -21.61 6.10 15.95
C ARG A 182 -20.43 5.54 15.15
N SER A 183 -20.39 4.22 14.93
CA SER A 183 -19.43 3.57 14.05
C SER A 183 -19.63 3.97 12.58
N ASP A 184 -20.88 4.01 12.13
CA ASP A 184 -21.25 4.44 10.77
C ASP A 184 -20.90 5.92 10.59
N GLN A 185 -21.15 6.77 11.59
CA GLN A 185 -20.72 8.17 11.60
C GLN A 185 -19.19 8.31 11.56
N MET A 186 -18.44 7.45 12.26
CA MET A 186 -16.98 7.45 12.21
C MET A 186 -16.45 6.99 10.85
N THR A 187 -17.09 6.00 10.23
CA THR A 187 -16.76 5.54 8.88
C THR A 187 -17.05 6.63 7.85
N ALA A 188 -18.23 7.25 7.93
CA ALA A 188 -18.59 8.40 7.13
C ALA A 188 -17.63 9.58 7.36
N ALA A 189 -17.15 9.80 8.58
CA ALA A 189 -16.15 10.84 8.87
C ALA A 189 -14.77 10.50 8.30
N VAL A 190 -14.38 9.22 8.27
CA VAL A 190 -13.15 8.76 7.61
C VAL A 190 -13.26 8.90 6.10
N ASP A 191 -14.42 8.60 5.51
CA ASP A 191 -14.67 8.78 4.09
C ASP A 191 -14.74 10.26 3.73
N LEU A 192 -15.42 11.09 4.53
CA LEU A 192 -15.41 12.54 4.40
C LEU A 192 -14.01 13.12 4.60
N GLN A 193 -13.17 12.52 5.45
CA GLN A 193 -11.78 12.93 5.62
C GLN A 193 -10.93 12.49 4.43
N LYS A 194 -11.17 11.32 3.82
CA LYS A 194 -10.53 10.96 2.53
C LYS A 194 -10.93 11.94 1.43
N ASP A 195 -12.20 12.34 1.39
CA ASP A 195 -12.71 13.35 0.45
C ASP A 195 -12.13 14.75 0.74
N ALA A 196 -11.96 15.11 2.02
CA ALA A 196 -11.41 16.39 2.47
C ALA A 196 -9.87 16.44 2.49
N SER A 197 -9.17 15.30 2.40
CA SER A 197 -7.70 15.22 2.38
C SER A 197 -7.07 15.70 1.06
N GLY A 198 -7.84 16.33 0.17
CA GLY A 198 -7.29 17.13 -0.92
C GLY A 198 -6.85 16.36 -2.17
N ASP A 199 -6.90 15.03 -2.18
CA ASP A 199 -6.58 14.22 -3.36
C ASP A 199 -7.55 14.48 -4.52
N ASP A 200 -8.80 14.86 -4.23
CA ASP A 200 -9.83 15.12 -5.25
C ASP A 200 -9.69 16.50 -5.91
N LEU A 201 -9.29 17.54 -5.15
CA LEU A 201 -9.07 18.88 -5.72
C LEU A 201 -7.79 18.88 -6.58
N GLN A 202 -6.74 18.19 -6.15
CA GLN A 202 -5.50 18.10 -6.93
C GLN A 202 -5.66 17.21 -8.17
N ALA A 203 -6.44 16.13 -8.09
CA ALA A 203 -6.83 15.32 -9.26
C ALA A 203 -7.72 16.10 -10.24
N LYS A 204 -8.71 16.87 -9.75
CA LYS A 204 -9.58 17.72 -10.58
C LYS A 204 -8.84 18.90 -11.21
N LEU A 205 -7.91 19.53 -10.48
CA LEU A 205 -7.10 20.62 -11.01
C LEU A 205 -6.02 20.14 -11.99
N LYS A 206 -5.53 18.90 -11.85
CA LYS A 206 -4.62 18.26 -12.83
C LYS A 206 -5.37 17.80 -14.08
N ALA A 207 -6.58 17.27 -13.92
CA ALA A 207 -7.48 16.89 -15.03
C ALA A 207 -8.01 18.11 -15.80
N ALA A 208 -8.19 19.25 -15.13
CA ALA A 208 -8.59 20.52 -15.74
C ALA A 208 -7.41 21.36 -16.27
N GLY A 209 -6.16 20.92 -16.09
CA GLY A 209 -4.95 21.65 -16.52
C GLY A 209 -4.64 22.93 -15.73
N ILE A 210 -5.28 23.14 -14.56
CA ILE A 210 -5.20 24.36 -13.76
C ILE A 210 -4.09 24.28 -12.70
N VAL A 211 -3.75 23.10 -12.18
CA VAL A 211 -2.64 22.92 -11.20
C VAL A 211 -1.58 21.96 -11.71
N ASN A 212 -0.43 22.54 -12.06
CA ASN A 212 0.87 21.86 -12.13
C ASN A 212 1.40 21.67 -10.69
N GLY A 213 0.81 20.76 -9.92
CA GLY A 213 1.19 20.51 -8.52
C GLY A 213 2.18 19.35 -8.41
N GLY A 214 3.28 19.43 -7.65
CA GLY A 214 3.60 20.36 -6.58
C GLY A 214 5.10 20.57 -6.42
N ALA A 215 5.45 21.46 -5.47
CA ALA A 215 6.78 21.94 -5.13
C ALA A 215 7.90 20.93 -5.43
N SER A 216 8.49 21.09 -6.62
CA SER A 216 9.65 20.33 -7.03
C SER A 216 10.86 20.81 -6.23
N ALA A 217 11.88 19.95 -6.14
CA ALA A 217 13.17 20.25 -5.54
C ALA A 217 13.75 21.63 -5.97
N ASN A 218 13.35 22.15 -7.15
CA ASN A 218 13.71 23.50 -7.60
C ASN A 218 13.21 24.63 -6.69
N ALA A 219 12.01 24.54 -6.11
CA ALA A 219 11.51 25.55 -5.17
C ALA A 219 12.29 25.56 -3.84
N VAL A 220 12.80 24.38 -3.42
CA VAL A 220 13.66 24.24 -2.24
C VAL A 220 15.08 24.72 -2.54
N LEU A 221 15.59 24.46 -3.75
CA LEU A 221 16.92 24.83 -4.20
C LEU A 221 17.06 26.35 -4.40
N GLU A 222 16.02 27.02 -4.92
CA GLU A 222 15.94 28.48 -4.99
C GLU A 222 15.88 29.13 -3.60
N ARG A 223 15.16 28.54 -2.64
CA ARG A 223 15.15 29.01 -1.24
C ARG A 223 16.52 28.87 -0.56
N ILE A 224 17.27 27.81 -0.87
CA ILE A 224 18.62 27.59 -0.33
C ILE A 224 19.63 28.57 -0.96
N LYS A 225 19.54 28.83 -2.27
CA LYS A 225 20.36 29.85 -2.95
C LYS A 225 20.11 31.26 -2.40
N ALA A 226 18.84 31.63 -2.21
CA ALA A 226 18.46 32.94 -1.65
C ALA A 226 19.01 33.15 -0.22
N LYS A 227 19.06 32.09 0.61
CA LYS A 227 19.60 32.16 1.98
C LYS A 227 21.13 32.25 2.01
N LYS A 228 21.83 31.79 0.97
CA LYS A 228 23.30 31.87 0.85
C LYS A 228 23.77 33.22 0.29
N ALA A 229 22.92 33.91 -0.49
CA ALA A 229 23.22 35.23 -1.05
C ALA A 229 22.99 36.40 -0.08
N GLY A 230 22.24 36.20 1.00
CA GLY A 230 21.94 37.23 2.02
C GLY A 230 22.76 37.14 3.31
N GLY A 231 23.87 36.39 3.32
CA GLY A 231 24.75 36.18 4.48
C GLY A 231 26.20 36.63 4.26
N GLY A 232 26.42 37.61 3.38
CA GLY A 232 27.68 38.35 3.23
C GLY A 232 27.58 39.72 3.87
#